data_AF-A0A812S3G9-F1
#
_entry.id   AF-A0A812S3G9-F1
#
_cell.length_a   1.000
_cell.length_b   1.000
_cell.length_c   1.000
_cell.angle_alpha   90.00
_cell.angle_beta   90.00
_cell.angle_gamma   90.00
#
_symmetry.space_group_name_H-M   'P 1'
#
loop_
_entity.id
_entity.type
_entity.pdbx_description
1 polymer ?
#
loop_
_entity_poly.entity_id
_entity_poly.type
_entity_poly.pdbx_seq_one_letter_code
_entity_poly.pdbx_strand_id
1 'polypeptide(L)'
;VGAAMLAAGCAARMTTKGKGQRKAVKVSAVSTDTEVETDCINSIRFLAVDAVNKANSGHPGAPMGQAPIGYLLFAEEMAYNPKDPTWVNRDRFVLSSGHGCMLQYSLLHLAGYDSVAMDDLKQFRQWGSKTPGHPENFEAPL
;
A
#
# COMPACT_ATOMS: atom_id res chain seq x y z
N VAL A 1 -8.30 -25.62 19.86
CA VAL A 1 -9.10 -26.11 18.71
C VAL A 1 -9.53 -24.91 17.89
N GLY A 2 -8.96 -24.75 16.68
CA GLY A 2 -9.35 -23.78 15.63
C GLY A 2 -9.02 -22.31 15.94
N ALA A 3 -8.35 -21.51 15.12
CA ALA A 3 -8.07 -21.60 13.70
C ALA A 3 -6.71 -20.94 13.39
N ALA A 4 -5.77 -21.76 12.92
CA ALA A 4 -4.59 -21.33 12.20
C ALA A 4 -4.78 -21.84 10.77
N MET A 5 -5.35 -21.02 9.88
CA MET A 5 -5.40 -21.30 8.45
C MET A 5 -6.00 -20.09 7.71
N LEU A 6 -5.12 -19.17 7.31
CA LEU A 6 -5.18 -18.51 6.00
C LEU A 6 -3.75 -18.10 5.66
N ALA A 7 -2.97 -19.11 5.30
CA ALA A 7 -1.61 -18.96 4.84
C ALA A 7 -1.59 -18.59 3.36
N ALA A 8 -0.55 -17.83 3.00
CA ALA A 8 0.18 -17.97 1.73
C ALA A 8 -0.57 -17.59 0.44
N GLY A 9 -0.55 -16.30 0.11
CA GLY A 9 -0.82 -15.80 -1.24
C GLY A 9 0.16 -14.72 -1.72
N CYS A 10 0.74 -13.92 -0.82
CA CYS A 10 1.62 -12.81 -1.20
C CYS A 10 3.10 -13.22 -1.11
N ALA A 11 3.54 -14.12 -1.99
CA ALA A 11 4.98 -14.27 -2.24
C ALA A 11 5.42 -13.08 -3.08
N ALA A 12 6.16 -12.14 -2.47
CA ALA A 12 6.78 -11.02 -3.16
C ALA A 12 7.49 -11.51 -4.44
N ARG A 13 6.98 -11.08 -5.61
CA ARG A 13 7.58 -11.36 -6.92
C ARG A 13 8.90 -10.60 -7.01
N MET A 14 10.01 -11.22 -6.59
CA MET A 14 11.34 -10.80 -7.02
C MET A 14 11.42 -10.95 -8.54
N THR A 15 11.30 -9.85 -9.29
CA THR A 15 11.53 -9.85 -10.73
C THR A 15 12.80 -9.05 -11.04
N THR A 16 13.85 -9.76 -11.44
CA THR A 16 14.99 -9.17 -12.14
C THR A 16 14.51 -8.80 -13.55
N LYS A 17 14.03 -7.57 -13.76
CA LYS A 17 13.56 -7.14 -15.09
C LYS A 17 14.76 -6.78 -15.96
N GLY A 18 15.17 -7.73 -16.80
CA GLY A 18 16.05 -7.51 -17.94
C GLY A 18 15.40 -6.54 -18.95
N LYS A 19 16.25 -5.80 -19.67
CA LYS A 19 15.89 -4.83 -20.73
C LYS A 19 14.90 -5.46 -21.73
N GLY A 20 13.69 -4.91 -21.85
CA GLY A 20 12.67 -5.40 -22.78
C GLY A 20 11.60 -4.34 -23.09
N GLN A 21 11.67 -3.83 -24.32
CA GLN A 21 10.68 -3.09 -25.13
C GLN A 21 9.30 -2.79 -24.48
N ARG A 22 8.95 -1.50 -24.38
CA ARG A 22 7.61 -1.01 -24.03
C ARG A 22 6.61 -1.40 -25.14
N LYS A 23 5.85 -2.48 -24.95
CA LYS A 23 4.67 -2.78 -25.78
C LYS A 23 3.49 -1.93 -25.32
N ALA A 24 2.77 -1.36 -26.27
CA ALA A 24 1.49 -0.70 -26.04
C ALA A 24 0.52 -1.66 -25.33
N VAL A 25 0.02 -1.24 -24.17
CA VAL A 25 -0.95 -2.00 -23.38
C VAL A 25 -2.28 -2.01 -24.14
N LYS A 26 -2.65 -3.18 -24.67
CA LYS A 26 -4.05 -3.44 -25.05
C LYS A 26 -4.83 -3.59 -23.75
N VAL A 27 -5.84 -2.75 -23.56
CA VAL A 27 -6.86 -2.95 -22.53
C VAL A 27 -7.75 -4.11 -22.97
N SER A 28 -7.28 -5.34 -22.73
CA SER A 28 -8.07 -6.55 -22.90
C SER A 28 -8.71 -6.89 -21.56
N ALA A 29 -10.03 -7.08 -21.57
CA ALA A 29 -10.84 -7.40 -20.40
C ALA A 29 -10.19 -8.49 -19.53
N VAL A 30 -9.83 -8.13 -18.30
CA VAL A 30 -9.30 -9.03 -17.28
C VAL A 30 -10.40 -10.02 -16.92
N SER A 31 -10.09 -11.31 -17.05
CA SER A 31 -10.98 -12.40 -16.65
C SER A 31 -10.27 -13.25 -15.60
N THR A 32 -10.92 -13.41 -14.44
CA THR A 32 -10.73 -14.38 -13.33
C THR A 32 -9.99 -14.03 -12.02
N ASP A 33 -9.61 -12.77 -11.71
CA ASP A 33 -9.11 -12.40 -10.35
C ASP A 33 -9.83 -11.21 -9.67
N THR A 34 -11.02 -10.83 -10.16
CA THR A 34 -11.73 -9.64 -9.68
C THR A 34 -12.09 -9.65 -8.21
N GLU A 35 -12.31 -10.81 -7.59
CA GLU A 35 -12.71 -10.90 -6.18
C GLU A 35 -11.55 -10.58 -5.24
N VAL A 36 -10.39 -11.22 -5.44
CA VAL A 36 -9.19 -10.98 -4.63
C VAL A 36 -8.68 -9.56 -4.81
N GLU A 37 -8.67 -9.05 -6.05
CA GLU A 37 -8.34 -7.65 -6.33
C GLU A 37 -9.30 -6.70 -5.62
N THR A 38 -10.61 -6.98 -5.67
CA THR A 38 -11.63 -6.18 -4.98
C THR A 38 -11.43 -6.22 -3.47
N ASP A 39 -11.08 -7.37 -2.90
CA ASP A 39 -10.78 -7.52 -1.48
C ASP A 39 -9.51 -6.77 -1.07
N CYS A 40 -8.45 -6.77 -1.89
CA CYS A 40 -7.26 -5.96 -1.67
C CYS A 40 -7.57 -4.46 -1.69
N ILE A 41 -8.33 -4.01 -2.71
CA ILE A 41 -8.76 -2.61 -2.82
C ILE A 41 -9.63 -2.23 -1.62
N ASN A 42 -10.59 -3.08 -1.23
CA ASN A 42 -11.44 -2.84 -0.08
C ASN A 42 -10.64 -2.85 1.22
N SER A 43 -9.63 -3.70 1.34
CA SER A 43 -8.73 -3.71 2.50
C SER A 43 -8.04 -2.36 2.66
N ILE A 44 -7.55 -1.75 1.58
CA ILE A 44 -6.98 -0.39 1.62
C ILE A 44 -8.01 0.63 2.12
N ARG A 45 -9.25 0.54 1.62
CA ARG A 45 -10.35 1.44 2.03
C ARG A 45 -10.67 1.29 3.51
N PHE A 46 -10.86 0.07 4.00
CA PHE A 46 -11.23 -0.19 5.39
C PHE A 46 -10.10 0.11 6.36
N LEU A 47 -8.85 -0.20 6.03
CA LEU A 47 -7.70 0.23 6.84
C LEU A 47 -7.65 1.76 7.01
N ALA A 48 -7.92 2.51 5.94
CA ALA A 48 -7.96 3.96 6.01
C ALA A 48 -9.13 4.47 6.87
N VAL A 49 -10.33 3.92 6.69
CA VAL A 49 -11.53 4.31 7.45
C VAL A 49 -11.35 3.99 8.94
N ASP A 50 -10.89 2.79 9.27
CA ASP A 50 -10.73 2.33 10.65
C ASP A 50 -9.66 3.14 11.39
N ALA A 51 -8.53 3.41 10.75
CA ALA A 51 -7.47 4.23 11.36
C ALA A 51 -7.92 5.68 11.58
N VAL A 52 -8.60 6.29 10.61
CA VAL A 52 -9.14 7.66 10.73
C VAL A 52 -10.18 7.72 11.84
N ASN A 53 -11.10 6.74 11.90
CA ASN A 53 -12.13 6.66 12.93
C ASN A 53 -11.51 6.50 14.32
N LYS A 54 -10.54 5.59 14.47
CA LYS A 54 -9.83 5.38 15.73
C LYS A 54 -9.08 6.62 16.20
N ALA A 55 -8.43 7.33 15.27
CA ALA A 55 -7.73 8.57 15.57
C ALA A 55 -8.68 9.76 15.80
N ASN A 56 -9.97 9.61 15.46
CA ASN A 56 -10.97 10.68 15.41
C ASN A 56 -10.48 11.91 14.61
N SER A 57 -9.65 11.67 13.59
CA SER A 57 -8.93 12.71 12.85
C SER A 57 -8.37 12.13 11.54
N GLY A 58 -8.59 12.81 10.41
CA GLY A 58 -8.01 12.45 9.12
C GLY A 58 -8.94 12.65 7.93
N HIS A 59 -8.54 12.16 6.76
CA HIS A 59 -9.27 12.35 5.50
C HIS A 59 -9.55 11.00 4.83
N PRO A 60 -10.71 10.37 5.08
CA PRO A 60 -11.00 9.03 4.55
C PRO A 60 -11.40 9.05 3.07
N GLY A 61 -11.92 10.18 2.57
CA GLY A 61 -12.42 10.28 1.19
C GLY A 61 -11.34 10.07 0.12
N ALA A 62 -10.12 10.58 0.35
CA ALA A 62 -9.01 10.42 -0.59
C ALA A 62 -8.56 8.95 -0.71
N PRO A 63 -8.25 8.23 0.39
CA PRO A 63 -7.99 6.79 0.35
C PRO A 63 -9.14 5.98 -0.27
N MET A 64 -10.40 6.33 -0.03
CA MET A 64 -11.54 5.61 -0.60
C MET A 64 -11.58 5.67 -2.13
N GLY A 65 -11.36 6.86 -2.70
CA GLY A 65 -11.37 7.08 -4.15
C GLY A 65 -10.09 6.61 -4.84
N GLN A 66 -8.94 6.71 -4.16
CA GLN A 66 -7.63 6.39 -4.72
C GLN A 66 -7.17 4.95 -4.46
N ALA A 67 -7.91 4.15 -3.68
CA ALA A 67 -7.56 2.74 -3.43
C ALA A 67 -7.35 1.90 -4.70
N PRO A 68 -8.19 1.98 -5.77
CA PRO A 68 -7.97 1.19 -6.99
C PRO A 68 -6.67 1.55 -7.72
N ILE A 69 -6.37 2.84 -7.85
CA ILE A 69 -5.14 3.29 -8.51
C ILE A 69 -3.91 3.02 -7.64
N GLY A 70 -4.03 3.12 -6.31
CA GLY A 70 -2.98 2.75 -5.38
C GLY A 70 -2.63 1.26 -5.46
N TYR A 71 -3.66 0.40 -5.50
CA TYR A 71 -3.50 -1.04 -5.71
C TYR A 71 -2.77 -1.32 -7.02
N LEU A 72 -3.27 -0.82 -8.16
CA LEU A 72 -2.66 -1.05 -9.46
C LEU A 72 -1.19 -0.61 -9.49
N LEU A 73 -0.89 0.55 -8.91
CA LEU A 73 0.46 1.10 -8.88
C LEU A 73 1.42 0.22 -8.07
N PHE A 74 1.04 -0.21 -6.87
CA PHE A 74 1.91 -1.00 -5.98
C PHE A 74 1.90 -2.50 -6.29
N ALA A 75 0.83 -3.05 -6.86
CA ALA A 75 0.72 -4.48 -7.14
C ALA A 75 1.30 -4.85 -8.52
N GLU A 76 1.14 -3.98 -9.53
CA GLU A 76 1.41 -4.34 -10.92
C GLU A 76 2.51 -3.50 -11.59
N GLU A 77 2.55 -2.19 -11.33
CA GLU A 77 3.37 -1.27 -12.14
C GLU A 77 4.73 -0.94 -11.51
N MET A 78 4.77 -0.63 -10.21
CA MET A 78 5.99 -0.16 -9.56
C MET A 78 7.01 -1.28 -9.33
N ALA A 79 8.27 -0.98 -9.64
CA ALA A 79 9.42 -1.77 -9.23
C ALA A 79 9.97 -1.26 -7.89
N TYR A 80 9.72 -1.99 -6.81
CA TYR A 80 10.26 -1.71 -5.48
C TYR A 80 10.65 -3.01 -4.75
N ASN A 81 11.40 -2.88 -3.66
CA ASN A 81 11.75 -3.98 -2.78
C ASN A 81 11.49 -3.57 -1.33
N PRO A 82 10.42 -4.07 -0.68
CA PRO A 82 10.11 -3.73 0.71
C PRO A 82 11.22 -4.06 1.71
N LYS A 83 12.03 -5.09 1.40
CA LYS A 83 13.17 -5.52 2.23
C LYS A 83 14.43 -4.68 2.01
N ASP A 84 14.49 -3.93 0.91
CA ASP A 84 15.55 -2.95 0.64
C ASP A 84 14.94 -1.64 0.11
N PRO A 85 14.36 -0.82 1.02
CA PRO A 85 13.84 0.51 0.69
C PRO A 85 14.93 1.44 0.14
N THR A 86 16.22 1.14 0.36
CA THR A 86 17.31 2.01 -0.07
C THR A 86 17.78 1.74 -1.49
N TRP A 87 17.21 0.72 -2.16
CA TRP A 87 17.56 0.35 -3.52
C TRP A 87 17.52 1.56 -4.47
N VAL A 88 18.67 1.86 -5.07
CA VAL A 88 18.89 3.08 -5.86
C VAL A 88 18.03 3.16 -7.12
N ASN A 89 17.74 2.02 -7.75
CA ASN A 89 16.97 1.93 -8.99
C ASN A 89 15.51 1.52 -8.76
N ARG A 90 14.99 1.70 -7.53
CA ARG A 90 13.55 1.56 -7.26
C ARG A 90 12.77 2.72 -7.87
N ASP A 91 11.53 2.44 -8.24
CA ASP A 91 10.58 3.49 -8.59
C ASP A 91 10.23 4.31 -7.35
N ARG A 92 10.14 5.63 -7.50
CA ARG A 92 9.87 6.55 -6.39
C ARG A 92 8.41 6.95 -6.39
N PHE A 93 7.70 6.57 -5.33
CA PHE A 93 6.33 7.01 -5.08
C PHE A 93 6.32 8.30 -4.26
N VAL A 94 5.60 9.32 -4.73
CA VAL A 94 5.41 10.58 -4.02
C VAL A 94 3.92 10.91 -4.01
N LEU A 95 3.30 10.89 -2.83
CA LEU A 95 1.90 11.29 -2.66
C LEU A 95 1.82 12.80 -2.47
N SER A 96 1.56 13.54 -3.57
CA SER A 96 1.40 14.99 -3.51
C SER A 96 0.22 15.44 -2.64
N SER A 97 -0.86 14.65 -2.60
CA SER A 97 -2.02 14.87 -1.72
C SER A 97 -1.72 14.32 -0.32
N GLY A 98 -0.85 15.02 0.42
CA GLY A 98 -0.38 14.56 1.73
C GLY A 98 -1.49 14.35 2.77
N HIS A 99 -2.65 14.97 2.59
CA HIS A 99 -3.81 14.76 3.45
C HIS A 99 -4.39 13.33 3.34
N GLY A 100 -4.14 12.63 2.21
CA GLY A 100 -4.48 11.24 1.97
C GLY A 100 -3.44 10.25 2.50
N CYS A 101 -2.61 10.64 3.46
CA CYS A 101 -1.50 9.84 4.02
C CYS A 101 -1.86 8.41 4.42
N MET A 102 -3.09 8.17 4.91
CA MET A 102 -3.55 6.81 5.23
C MET A 102 -3.54 5.86 4.03
N LEU A 103 -3.73 6.37 2.81
CA LEU A 103 -3.55 5.55 1.60
C LEU A 103 -2.12 5.02 1.52
N GLN A 104 -1.14 5.91 1.69
CA GLN A 104 0.27 5.56 1.62
C GLN A 104 0.68 4.59 2.72
N TYR A 105 0.22 4.79 3.96
CA TYR A 105 0.53 3.86 5.06
C TYR A 105 -0.11 2.49 4.85
N SER A 106 -1.35 2.42 4.37
CA SER A 106 -2.01 1.16 4.02
C SER A 106 -1.26 0.43 2.90
N LEU A 107 -0.82 1.15 1.86
CA LEU A 107 -0.05 0.58 0.75
C LEU A 107 1.31 0.06 1.22
N LEU A 108 2.04 0.83 2.03
CA LEU A 108 3.31 0.41 2.64
C LEU A 108 3.16 -0.87 3.46
N HIS A 109 2.14 -0.91 4.32
CA HIS A 109 1.85 -2.06 5.15
C HIS A 109 1.56 -3.31 4.32
N LEU A 110 0.67 -3.19 3.32
CA LEU A 110 0.28 -4.31 2.45
C LEU A 110 1.39 -4.75 1.51
N ALA A 111 2.24 -3.81 1.07
CA ALA A 111 3.44 -4.08 0.29
C ALA A 111 4.51 -4.83 1.10
N GLY A 112 4.39 -4.88 2.43
CA GLY A 112 5.30 -5.60 3.31
C GLY A 112 6.53 -4.80 3.74
N TYR A 113 6.40 -3.48 3.82
CA TYR A 113 7.44 -2.64 4.40
C TYR A 113 7.47 -2.76 5.92
N ASP A 114 8.66 -3.02 6.49
CA ASP A 114 8.87 -3.08 7.94
C ASP A 114 8.71 -1.71 8.63
N SER A 115 8.69 -0.62 7.85
CA SER A 115 8.49 0.74 8.35
C SER A 115 7.08 0.97 8.89
N VAL A 116 6.08 0.19 8.44
CA VAL A 116 4.68 0.35 8.84
C VAL A 116 4.05 -1.01 9.19
N ALA A 117 3.99 -1.30 10.49
CA ALA A 117 3.27 -2.45 11.02
C ALA A 117 1.78 -2.16 11.23
N MET A 118 0.99 -3.22 11.45
CA MET A 118 -0.44 -3.09 11.76
C MET A 118 -0.69 -2.24 13.03
N ASP A 119 0.20 -2.34 14.02
CA ASP A 119 0.08 -1.55 15.25
C ASP A 119 0.43 -0.07 15.02
N ASP A 120 1.28 0.24 14.03
CA ASP A 120 1.53 1.63 13.64
C ASP A 120 0.26 2.25 13.01
N LEU A 121 -0.42 1.54 12.12
CA LEU A 121 -1.71 2.00 11.54
C LEU A 121 -2.76 2.27 12.62
N LYS A 122 -2.79 1.43 13.66
CA LYS A 122 -3.65 1.63 14.84
C LYS A 122 -3.25 2.85 15.67
N GLN A 123 -2.02 3.34 15.56
CA GLN A 123 -1.52 4.54 16.23
C GLN A 123 -1.53 5.76 15.30
N PHE A 124 -2.33 5.74 14.23
CA PHE A 124 -2.47 6.88 13.33
C PHE A 124 -2.72 8.20 14.07
N ARG A 125 -1.92 9.22 13.74
CA ARG A 125 -1.96 10.57 14.33
C ARG A 125 -1.75 10.62 15.85
N GLN A 126 -1.24 9.55 16.46
CA GLN A 126 -0.89 9.56 17.87
C GLN A 126 0.54 10.08 18.07
N TRP A 127 0.79 10.61 19.26
CA TRP A 127 2.09 11.14 19.65
C TRP A 127 3.17 10.05 19.55
N GLY A 128 4.28 10.35 18.87
CA GLY A 128 5.41 9.42 18.69
C GLY A 128 5.11 8.23 17.76
N SER A 129 4.00 8.26 17.01
CA SER A 129 3.69 7.22 16.02
C SER A 129 4.50 7.41 14.73
N LYS A 130 4.78 6.30 14.05
CA LYS A 130 5.39 6.30 12.69
C LYS A 130 4.39 6.65 11.58
N THR A 131 3.14 6.91 11.94
CA THR A 131 2.04 7.25 11.03
C THR A 131 1.48 8.64 11.37
N PRO A 132 2.27 9.71 11.16
CA PRO A 132 1.82 11.08 11.40
C PRO A 132 0.71 11.50 10.43
N GLY A 133 0.08 12.64 10.72
CA GLY A 133 -1.07 13.14 9.97
C GLY A 133 -0.79 13.56 8.52
N HIS A 134 0.47 13.67 8.12
CA HIS A 134 0.99 13.83 6.76
C HIS A 134 2.26 12.96 6.61
N PRO A 135 2.66 12.52 5.40
CA PRO A 135 3.82 11.66 5.25
C PRO A 135 5.11 12.39 5.61
N GLU A 136 5.87 11.83 6.55
CA GLU A 136 7.18 12.34 6.96
C GLU A 136 8.26 11.33 6.54
N ASN A 137 9.20 11.78 5.70
CA ASN A 137 10.20 10.90 5.06
C ASN A 137 11.10 10.15 6.06
N PHE A 138 11.28 10.69 7.26
CA PHE A 138 12.14 10.09 8.28
C PHE A 138 11.42 9.08 9.18
N GLU A 139 10.09 9.16 9.28
CA GLU A 139 9.29 8.32 10.17
C GLU A 139 8.78 7.05 9.47
N ALA A 140 8.47 7.15 8.16
CA ALA A 140 7.98 6.04 7.35
C ALA A 140 8.74 5.94 6.01
N PRO A 141 9.95 5.35 6.00
CA PRO A 141 10.76 5.24 4.78
C PRO A 141 10.13 4.30 3.73
N LEU A 142 10.29 4.71 2.45
CA LEU A 142 9.84 4.08 1.18
C LEU A 142 11.02 3.61 0.32
#